data_AF-A0A815WV58-F1
#
_entry.id   AF-A0A815WV58-F1
#
_cell.length_a   1.000
_cell.length_b   1.000
_cell.length_c   1.000
_cell.angle_alpha   90.00
_cell.angle_beta   90.00
_cell.angle_gamma   90.00
#
_symmetry.space_group_name_H-M   'P 1'
#
loop_
_entity.id
_entity.type
_entity.pdbx_description
1 polymer ?
#
loop_
_entity_poly.entity_id
_entity_poly.type
_entity_poly.pdbx_seq_one_letter_code
_entity_poly.pdbx_strand_id
1 'polypeptide(L)'
;MHRFTDIESTSKRLPPVYGYLTHQLVPLSKALEPISSLIDQLDRFAKIAKNECHFPSQHGLTRDESAAVYLYTMEWGENSFYQVLNRALRAEDRSALKPWFAYLKLFDVAVQKLPTVRKNLWRGVSKDITRNYKKGDEFTWWTISSCSTSVNIIKDFLGPNSTLFLIEAISGKDVSSCTNYPNEDEVILCPGTRFRVVSDPLDQPPMHLIHLQEITDDDEGSLSAGLKTMTVTTTSNTTSTHTLTNVQSSQIHIHTDEWGHRYETVNTSLANEHEGEMKGEKKHGKGQMDYANGGKYIGMWVEGNRIGQGVYIFNNGDRYEGQFKDNLVHGKGQMDFANGDKYTGDYIDDKRTGQGVYIYANGNRYEGEFKDNKRHGKGKMYFASGAKYTGDYIEGNRTGQGVYNFPSGDRYEGQWKDNDMHGKGKMDFASGDKYTGDYIDDKRTGQGVYMFANGNRYEGQYKDNKKHGKGKMIYANGVVQDGMWSDNKFDG
;
A
#
# COMPACT_ATOMS: atom_id res chain seq x y z
N MET A 1 12.35 -9.09 22.46
CA MET A 1 13.40 -8.14 22.85
C MET A 1 14.56 -8.22 21.86
N HIS A 2 14.22 -8.11 20.56
CA HIS A 2 15.11 -8.32 19.41
C HIS A 2 14.97 -7.22 18.35
N ARG A 3 14.10 -6.23 18.59
CA ARG A 3 13.93 -5.08 17.69
C ARG A 3 15.25 -4.36 17.38
N PHE A 4 16.15 -4.29 18.37
CA PHE A 4 17.49 -3.73 18.18
C PHE A 4 18.56 -4.77 17.77
N THR A 5 18.22 -5.97 17.26
CA THR A 5 19.22 -7.03 17.01
C THR A 5 19.32 -7.54 15.56
N ASP A 6 18.40 -7.16 14.68
CA ASP A 6 18.36 -7.67 13.30
C ASP A 6 19.42 -7.06 12.37
N ILE A 7 20.53 -7.78 12.16
CA ILE A 7 21.38 -7.68 10.96
C ILE A 7 21.88 -9.07 10.53
N GLU A 8 21.63 -9.40 9.26
CA GLU A 8 22.56 -10.18 8.44
C GLU A 8 22.74 -9.42 7.13
N SER A 9 23.82 -8.64 7.04
CA SER A 9 24.16 -7.81 5.88
C SER A 9 25.26 -8.50 5.06
N THR A 10 24.89 -9.15 3.96
CA THR A 10 25.85 -9.63 2.96
C THR A 10 26.37 -8.45 2.15
N SER A 11 27.68 -8.39 1.87
CA SER A 11 28.36 -7.30 1.13
C SER A 11 28.00 -7.19 -0.36
N LYS A 12 26.94 -7.85 -0.82
CA LYS A 12 26.43 -7.73 -2.19
C LYS A 12 25.61 -6.44 -2.33
N ARG A 13 25.91 -5.63 -3.35
CA ARG A 13 25.10 -4.45 -3.74
C ARG A 13 23.76 -4.93 -4.29
N LEU A 14 22.78 -5.11 -3.40
CA LEU A 14 21.43 -5.54 -3.77
C LEU A 14 20.75 -4.48 -4.66
N PRO A 15 19.98 -4.88 -5.69
CA PRO A 15 19.26 -3.95 -6.55
C PRO A 15 18.28 -3.05 -5.76
N PRO A 16 18.09 -1.79 -6.19
CA PRO A 16 17.09 -0.90 -5.61
C PRO A 16 15.65 -1.42 -5.66
N VAL A 17 14.88 -1.11 -4.63
CA VAL A 17 13.47 -1.52 -4.51
C VAL A 17 12.55 -0.35 -4.88
N TYR A 18 12.33 -0.11 -6.18
CA TYR A 18 11.43 0.95 -6.65
C TYR A 18 9.97 0.49 -6.85
N GLY A 19 9.71 -0.82 -6.90
CA GLY A 19 8.41 -1.38 -7.31
C GLY A 19 7.21 -1.00 -6.44
N TYR A 20 7.43 -0.60 -5.18
CA TYR A 20 6.36 -0.13 -4.31
C TYR A 20 6.00 1.36 -4.53
N LEU A 21 6.89 2.18 -5.08
CA LEU A 21 6.67 3.62 -5.23
C LEU A 21 5.50 3.94 -6.17
N THR A 22 5.31 3.11 -7.20
CA THR A 22 4.21 3.20 -8.18
C THR A 22 2.94 2.48 -7.74
N HIS A 23 2.93 1.84 -6.57
CA HIS A 23 1.76 1.15 -6.07
C HIS A 23 0.74 2.14 -5.49
N GLN A 24 -0.54 1.75 -5.48
CA GLN A 24 -1.60 2.58 -4.93
C GLN A 24 -1.52 2.63 -3.41
N LEU A 25 -1.71 3.82 -2.83
CA LEU A 25 -1.89 3.97 -1.40
C LEU A 25 -3.26 3.38 -1.01
N VAL A 26 -3.27 2.39 -0.13
CA VAL A 26 -4.46 1.65 0.31
C VAL A 26 -4.53 1.59 1.85
N PRO A 27 -5.72 1.40 2.45
CA PRO A 27 -5.86 1.21 3.90
C PRO A 27 -5.01 0.03 4.42
N LEU A 28 -4.65 0.04 5.70
CA LEU A 28 -3.76 -0.95 6.30
C LEU A 28 -4.29 -2.38 6.12
N SER A 29 -5.59 -2.59 6.29
CA SER A 29 -6.22 -3.90 6.07
C SER A 29 -5.93 -4.46 4.66
N LYS A 30 -6.00 -3.61 3.62
CA LYS A 30 -5.67 -3.99 2.25
C LYS A 30 -4.17 -4.14 1.99
N ALA A 31 -3.36 -3.31 2.64
CA ALA A 31 -1.91 -3.38 2.54
C ALA A 31 -1.32 -4.69 3.09
N LEU A 32 -2.03 -5.35 4.02
CA LEU A 32 -1.62 -6.59 4.68
C LEU A 32 -2.18 -7.87 4.03
N GLU A 33 -3.21 -7.80 3.17
CA GLU A 33 -3.83 -8.97 2.53
C GLU A 33 -2.82 -9.92 1.84
N PRO A 34 -1.81 -9.43 1.07
CA PRO A 34 -0.86 -10.31 0.37
C PRO A 34 0.16 -11.01 1.28
N ILE A 35 0.29 -10.58 2.54
CA ILE A 35 1.27 -11.08 3.51
C ILE A 35 0.64 -11.73 4.75
N SER A 36 -0.69 -11.86 4.78
CA SER A 36 -1.44 -12.45 5.91
C SER A 36 -1.05 -13.90 6.22
N SER A 37 -0.63 -14.67 5.21
CA SER A 37 -0.12 -16.04 5.37
C SER A 37 1.37 -16.15 5.72
N LEU A 38 2.11 -15.04 5.73
CA LEU A 38 3.55 -15.03 6.05
C LEU A 38 3.82 -14.77 7.54
N ILE A 39 2.82 -14.34 8.30
CA ILE A 39 2.97 -13.80 9.66
C ILE A 39 1.78 -14.27 10.51
N ASP A 40 2.04 -15.13 11.49
CA ASP A 40 1.00 -15.64 12.37
C ASP A 40 0.30 -14.52 13.14
N GLN A 41 -1.03 -14.62 13.21
CA GLN A 41 -1.91 -13.65 13.89
C GLN A 41 -1.83 -12.20 13.36
N LEU A 42 -1.38 -11.96 12.13
CA LEU A 42 -1.24 -10.62 11.56
C LEU A 42 -2.51 -9.76 11.72
N ASP A 43 -3.68 -10.31 11.41
CA ASP A 43 -4.98 -9.61 11.56
C ASP A 43 -5.26 -9.15 12.99
N ARG A 44 -4.78 -9.88 13.99
CA ARG A 44 -4.93 -9.52 15.41
C ARG A 44 -4.05 -8.32 15.74
N PHE A 45 -2.79 -8.37 15.33
CA PHE A 45 -1.84 -7.28 15.61
C PHE A 45 -2.13 -6.03 14.80
N ALA A 46 -2.61 -6.16 13.55
CA ALA A 46 -3.11 -5.04 12.76
C ALA A 46 -4.33 -4.35 13.41
N LYS A 47 -5.24 -5.13 14.01
CA LYS A 47 -6.36 -4.59 14.80
C LYS A 47 -5.89 -3.91 16.09
N ILE A 48 -4.87 -4.43 16.76
CA ILE A 48 -4.27 -3.78 17.94
C ILE A 48 -3.66 -2.44 17.50
N ALA A 49 -2.79 -2.45 16.48
CA ALA A 49 -2.17 -1.25 15.93
C ALA A 49 -3.20 -0.18 15.55
N LYS A 50 -4.26 -0.53 14.79
CA LYS A 50 -5.31 0.43 14.40
C LYS A 50 -6.17 0.96 15.57
N ASN A 51 -6.15 0.30 16.73
CA ASN A 51 -6.85 0.75 17.93
C ASN A 51 -5.97 1.55 18.91
N GLU A 52 -4.69 1.20 19.01
CA GLU A 52 -3.76 1.74 20.01
C GLU A 52 -2.80 2.80 19.43
N CYS A 53 -2.71 2.92 18.10
CA CYS A 53 -1.85 3.93 17.48
C CYS A 53 -2.29 5.37 17.81
N HIS A 54 -1.36 6.14 18.36
CA HIS A 54 -1.47 7.58 18.44
C HIS A 54 -1.39 8.15 17.01
N PHE A 55 -2.40 8.92 16.58
CA PHE A 55 -2.43 9.52 15.24
C PHE A 55 -2.16 11.03 15.37
N PRO A 56 -0.91 11.49 15.14
CA PRO A 56 -0.54 12.89 15.31
C PRO A 56 -1.11 13.73 14.17
N SER A 57 -2.34 14.23 14.37
CA SER A 57 -3.05 15.04 13.37
C SER A 57 -2.24 16.27 12.90
N GLN A 58 -1.33 16.81 13.74
CA GLN A 58 -0.42 17.90 13.35
C GLN A 58 0.52 17.56 12.17
N HIS A 59 0.73 16.28 11.87
CA HIS A 59 1.57 15.80 10.76
C HIS A 59 0.74 15.29 9.58
N GLY A 60 -0.60 15.37 9.64
CA GLY A 60 -1.47 14.94 8.55
C GLY A 60 -1.47 13.43 8.29
N LEU A 61 -1.09 12.61 9.29
CA LEU A 61 -1.20 11.15 9.21
C LEU A 61 -2.66 10.73 9.32
N THR A 62 -3.08 9.79 8.46
CA THR A 62 -4.32 9.05 8.62
C THR A 62 -4.17 7.99 9.73
N ARG A 63 -5.28 7.41 10.19
CA ARG A 63 -5.23 6.31 11.16
C ARG A 63 -4.55 5.07 10.58
N ASP A 64 -4.76 4.74 9.30
CA ASP A 64 -4.10 3.58 8.67
C ASP A 64 -2.59 3.81 8.45
N GLU A 65 -2.16 5.04 8.15
CA GLU A 65 -0.74 5.41 8.08
C GLU A 65 -0.05 5.32 9.45
N SER A 66 -0.66 5.88 10.50
CA SER A 66 -0.13 5.76 11.86
C SER A 66 -0.13 4.30 12.33
N ALA A 67 -1.19 3.54 12.05
CA ALA A 67 -1.27 2.12 12.38
C ALA A 67 -0.22 1.28 11.63
N ALA A 68 0.21 1.66 10.42
CA ALA A 68 1.31 1.01 9.73
C ALA A 68 2.64 1.24 10.48
N VAL A 69 2.95 2.49 10.85
CA VAL A 69 4.15 2.78 11.66
C VAL A 69 4.10 2.03 12.99
N TYR A 70 2.96 2.08 13.69
CA TYR A 70 2.76 1.36 14.95
C TYR A 70 2.95 -0.15 14.78
N LEU A 71 2.32 -0.78 13.78
CA LEU A 71 2.44 -2.23 13.52
C LEU A 71 3.88 -2.66 13.27
N TYR A 72 4.66 -1.85 12.53
CA TYR A 72 6.09 -2.07 12.35
C TYR A 72 6.87 -2.01 13.67
N THR A 73 6.46 -1.13 14.59
CA THR A 73 7.13 -0.95 15.87
C THR A 73 6.83 -2.06 16.89
N MET A 74 5.74 -2.80 16.73
CA MET A 74 5.33 -3.85 17.65
C MET A 74 6.28 -5.07 17.60
N GLU A 75 6.64 -5.59 18.77
CA GLU A 75 7.37 -6.86 18.90
C GLU A 75 6.56 -7.87 19.72
N TRP A 76 6.30 -9.05 19.15
CA TRP A 76 5.53 -10.13 19.79
C TRP A 76 6.21 -11.51 19.76
N GLY A 77 7.53 -11.53 19.54
CA GLY A 77 8.34 -12.75 19.51
C GLY A 77 8.93 -13.06 18.13
N GLU A 78 9.26 -14.33 17.91
CA GLU A 78 9.80 -14.83 16.64
C GLU A 78 8.79 -14.69 15.50
N ASN A 79 9.28 -14.32 14.31
CA ASN A 79 8.48 -13.98 13.14
C ASN A 79 7.45 -12.85 13.39
N SER A 80 7.76 -11.94 14.32
CA SER A 80 7.06 -10.65 14.41
C SER A 80 7.22 -9.83 13.12
N PHE A 81 6.26 -8.93 12.86
CA PHE A 81 6.14 -8.23 11.59
C PHE A 81 7.44 -7.55 11.11
N TYR A 82 8.09 -6.83 12.03
CA TYR A 82 9.42 -6.24 11.86
C TYR A 82 10.44 -7.24 11.30
N GLN A 83 10.53 -8.44 11.88
CA GLN A 83 11.54 -9.45 11.53
C GLN A 83 11.27 -10.04 10.15
N VAL A 84 10.01 -10.36 9.83
CA VAL A 84 9.67 -10.96 8.53
C VAL A 84 9.84 -9.95 7.40
N LEU A 85 9.43 -8.69 7.59
CA LEU A 85 9.66 -7.60 6.64
C LEU A 85 11.16 -7.36 6.42
N ASN A 86 11.94 -7.23 7.49
CA ASN A 86 13.37 -6.97 7.36
C ASN A 86 14.14 -8.17 6.79
N ARG A 87 13.63 -9.41 6.94
CA ARG A 87 14.15 -10.59 6.24
C ARG A 87 13.88 -10.51 4.73
N ALA A 88 12.67 -10.11 4.32
CA ALA A 88 12.33 -9.90 2.91
C ALA A 88 13.14 -8.75 2.27
N LEU A 89 13.37 -7.64 3.00
CA LEU A 89 14.19 -6.51 2.56
C LEU A 89 15.68 -6.87 2.36
N ARG A 90 16.18 -7.87 3.10
CA ARG A 90 17.53 -8.43 2.96
C ARG A 90 17.65 -9.53 1.89
N ALA A 91 16.55 -10.01 1.32
CA ALA A 91 16.59 -11.08 0.33
C ALA A 91 17.34 -10.67 -0.95
N GLU A 92 18.20 -11.57 -1.44
CA GLU A 92 18.87 -11.42 -2.75
C GLU A 92 17.85 -11.46 -3.90
N ASP A 93 16.90 -12.40 -3.84
CA ASP A 93 15.74 -12.40 -4.73
C ASP A 93 14.75 -11.31 -4.31
N ARG A 94 14.72 -10.23 -5.09
CA ARG A 94 13.77 -9.13 -4.90
C ARG A 94 12.31 -9.50 -5.20
N SER A 95 12.03 -10.67 -5.79
CA SER A 95 10.66 -11.14 -5.98
C SER A 95 9.92 -11.34 -4.64
N ALA A 96 10.65 -11.71 -3.58
CA ALA A 96 10.14 -11.86 -2.22
C ALA A 96 9.54 -10.58 -1.62
N LEU A 97 9.85 -9.40 -2.19
CA LEU A 97 9.29 -8.12 -1.76
C LEU A 97 7.96 -7.76 -2.44
N LYS A 98 7.57 -8.42 -3.54
CA LYS A 98 6.33 -8.10 -4.27
C LYS A 98 5.07 -8.13 -3.37
N PRO A 99 4.87 -9.11 -2.47
CA PRO A 99 3.74 -9.11 -1.54
C PRO A 99 3.73 -7.91 -0.58
N TRP A 100 4.91 -7.37 -0.26
CA TRP A 100 5.08 -6.28 0.70
C TRP A 100 4.88 -4.89 0.10
N PHE A 101 4.78 -4.75 -1.23
CA PHE A 101 4.76 -3.43 -1.86
C PHE A 101 3.61 -2.55 -1.38
N ALA A 102 2.41 -3.09 -1.13
CA ALA A 102 1.26 -2.30 -0.69
C ALA A 102 1.50 -1.73 0.72
N TYR A 103 2.08 -2.54 1.60
CA TYR A 103 2.51 -2.13 2.93
C TYR A 103 3.67 -1.12 2.88
N LEU A 104 4.71 -1.38 2.08
CA LEU A 104 5.85 -0.47 1.93
C LEU A 104 5.42 0.90 1.40
N LYS A 105 4.43 0.96 0.50
CA LYS A 105 3.85 2.22 0.02
C LYS A 105 3.12 2.99 1.13
N LEU A 106 2.31 2.31 1.93
CA LEU A 106 1.60 2.91 3.06
C LEU A 106 2.58 3.42 4.13
N PHE A 107 3.60 2.61 4.45
CA PHE A 107 4.63 2.95 5.43
C PHE A 107 5.50 4.13 4.97
N ASP A 108 5.98 4.14 3.71
CA ASP A 108 6.74 5.26 3.13
C ASP A 108 5.93 6.56 3.21
N VAL A 109 4.68 6.57 2.73
CA VAL A 109 3.82 7.76 2.81
C VAL A 109 3.62 8.24 4.26
N ALA A 110 3.50 7.32 5.22
CA ALA A 110 3.39 7.66 6.64
C ALA A 110 4.68 8.33 7.18
N VAL A 111 5.85 7.73 6.94
CA VAL A 111 7.12 8.26 7.48
C VAL A 111 7.61 9.51 6.74
N GLN A 112 7.26 9.70 5.46
CA GLN A 112 7.55 10.92 4.70
C GLN A 112 6.90 12.15 5.35
N LYS A 113 5.68 12.01 5.90
CA LYS A 113 4.94 13.07 6.60
C LYS A 113 5.52 13.44 7.97
N LEU A 114 6.33 12.57 8.56
CA LEU A 114 6.89 12.77 9.90
C LEU A 114 8.16 13.64 9.88
N PRO A 115 8.47 14.34 11.00
CA PRO A 115 9.65 15.19 11.11
C PRO A 115 10.95 14.43 10.81
N THR A 116 11.86 15.08 10.07
CA THR A 116 13.21 14.55 9.83
C THR A 116 14.17 14.95 10.95
N VAL A 117 14.83 13.96 11.55
CA VAL A 117 15.84 14.08 12.58
C VAL A 117 17.23 14.09 11.94
N ARG A 118 17.95 15.20 12.11
CA ARG A 118 19.37 15.36 11.71
C ARG A 118 20.24 15.36 12.95
N LYS A 119 20.49 14.17 13.50
CA LYS A 119 21.24 13.94 14.75
C LYS A 119 21.97 12.61 14.69
N ASN A 120 22.93 12.44 15.58
CA ASN A 120 23.54 11.14 15.83
C ASN A 120 22.49 10.16 16.38
N LEU A 121 22.36 9.02 15.72
CA LEU A 121 21.45 7.93 16.06
C LEU A 121 22.25 6.70 16.50
N TRP A 122 21.66 5.92 17.39
CA TRP A 122 22.21 4.69 17.93
C TRP A 122 21.38 3.48 17.52
N ARG A 123 22.06 2.40 17.10
CA ARG A 123 21.44 1.15 16.64
C ARG A 123 22.31 -0.03 17.14
N GLY A 124 21.73 -0.93 17.92
CA GLY A 124 22.44 -2.13 18.41
C GLY A 124 22.48 -3.29 17.41
N VAL A 125 23.29 -4.33 17.69
CA VAL A 125 23.18 -5.70 17.17
C VAL A 125 23.73 -6.65 18.23
N SER A 126 23.01 -7.73 18.58
CA SER A 126 23.41 -8.65 19.66
C SER A 126 24.54 -9.64 19.29
N LYS A 127 25.41 -9.28 18.35
CA LYS A 127 26.54 -10.07 17.85
C LYS A 127 27.64 -9.13 17.40
N ASP A 128 28.90 -9.55 17.52
CA ASP A 128 30.01 -8.90 16.84
C ASP A 128 29.91 -9.13 15.32
N ILE A 129 29.79 -8.03 14.58
CA ILE A 129 29.81 -7.99 13.12
C ILE A 129 30.88 -7.03 12.57
N THR A 130 31.79 -6.52 13.42
CA THR A 130 32.81 -5.53 13.05
C THR A 130 33.65 -5.95 11.84
N ARG A 131 34.04 -7.22 11.76
CA ARG A 131 34.80 -7.80 10.63
C ARG A 131 34.18 -7.60 9.24
N ASN A 132 32.89 -7.26 9.17
CA ASN A 132 32.17 -7.00 7.92
C ASN A 132 32.32 -5.54 7.44
N TYR A 133 32.95 -4.66 8.22
CA TYR A 133 33.04 -3.22 7.99
C TYR A 133 34.47 -2.73 8.16
N LYS A 134 34.97 -1.96 7.19
CA LYS A 134 36.29 -1.31 7.21
C LYS A 134 36.13 0.16 6.90
N LYS A 135 37.06 0.99 7.38
CA LYS A 135 37.03 2.43 7.09
C LYS A 135 36.99 2.70 5.59
N GLY A 136 36.05 3.54 5.16
CA GLY A 136 35.84 3.91 3.76
C GLY A 136 34.91 2.97 2.98
N ASP A 137 34.46 1.84 3.55
CA ASP A 137 33.44 1.01 2.92
C ASP A 137 32.13 1.81 2.73
N GLU A 138 31.55 1.75 1.53
CA GLU A 138 30.24 2.30 1.21
C GLU A 138 29.24 1.20 0.89
N PHE A 139 28.02 1.31 1.42
CA PHE A 139 26.99 0.29 1.26
C PHE A 139 25.58 0.86 1.42
N THR A 140 24.59 0.08 0.99
CA THR A 140 23.17 0.44 1.06
C THR A 140 22.46 -0.39 2.13
N TRP A 141 21.83 0.30 3.09
CA TRP A 141 21.12 -0.28 4.21
C TRP A 141 19.67 -0.57 3.85
N TRP A 142 19.39 -1.79 3.39
CA TRP A 142 18.07 -2.14 2.86
C TRP A 142 17.00 -2.42 3.91
N THR A 143 17.32 -2.56 5.20
CA THR A 143 16.30 -2.74 6.24
C THR A 143 15.68 -1.42 6.65
N ILE A 144 14.41 -1.44 7.04
CA ILE A 144 13.89 -0.37 7.90
C ILE A 144 14.58 -0.57 9.27
N SER A 145 15.01 0.48 9.95
CA SER A 145 15.75 0.33 11.21
C SER A 145 15.27 1.30 12.28
N SER A 146 14.90 0.72 13.44
CA SER A 146 14.64 1.47 14.67
C SER A 146 15.94 1.90 15.32
N CYS A 147 16.02 3.18 15.63
CA CYS A 147 17.14 3.83 16.27
C CYS A 147 16.65 4.70 17.42
N SER A 148 17.56 5.07 18.31
CA SER A 148 17.31 6.10 19.32
C SER A 148 18.37 7.20 19.25
N THR A 149 17.98 8.42 19.63
CA THR A 149 18.92 9.52 19.95
C THR A 149 19.77 9.20 21.20
N SER A 150 19.30 8.28 22.06
CA SER A 150 19.91 7.93 23.33
C SER A 150 20.60 6.56 23.27
N VAL A 151 21.92 6.56 23.49
CA VAL A 151 22.71 5.33 23.59
C VAL A 151 22.27 4.44 24.77
N ASN A 152 21.74 5.05 25.85
CA ASN A 152 21.36 4.31 27.05
C ASN A 152 20.16 3.41 26.79
N ILE A 153 19.15 3.91 26.06
CA ILE A 153 17.98 3.11 25.62
C ILE A 153 18.48 1.87 24.86
N ILE A 154 19.40 2.03 23.91
CA ILE A 154 19.94 0.90 23.13
C ILE A 154 20.72 -0.10 23.99
N LYS A 155 21.52 0.38 24.96
CA LYS A 155 22.37 -0.46 25.81
C LYS A 155 21.58 -1.42 26.70
N ASP A 156 20.40 -1.03 27.16
CA ASP A 156 19.53 -1.88 27.99
C ASP A 156 19.04 -3.15 27.26
N PHE A 157 19.18 -3.20 25.93
CA PHE A 157 18.81 -4.35 25.08
C PHE A 157 20.03 -5.16 24.57
N LEU A 158 21.26 -4.83 24.97
CA LEU A 158 22.48 -5.45 24.43
C LEU A 158 23.28 -6.23 25.49
N GLY A 159 23.73 -7.42 25.10
CA GLY A 159 24.65 -8.24 25.89
C GLY A 159 26.13 -7.94 25.59
N PRO A 160 27.07 -8.58 26.32
CA PRO A 160 28.50 -8.52 25.98
C PRO A 160 28.75 -9.07 24.56
N ASN A 161 29.77 -8.53 23.89
CA ASN A 161 30.12 -8.82 22.48
C ASN A 161 29.01 -8.44 21.48
N SER A 162 28.17 -7.47 21.83
CA SER A 162 27.26 -6.81 20.88
C SER A 162 28.00 -5.75 20.06
N THR A 163 27.55 -5.50 18.84
CA THR A 163 27.95 -4.33 18.06
C THR A 163 26.99 -3.17 18.31
N LEU A 164 27.54 -1.96 18.43
CA LEU A 164 26.80 -0.71 18.51
C LEU A 164 27.18 0.14 17.29
N PHE A 165 26.18 0.62 16.56
CA PHE A 165 26.37 1.62 15.51
C PHE A 165 26.11 3.02 16.08
N LEU A 166 27.07 3.90 15.89
CA LEU A 166 26.88 5.35 15.88
C LEU A 166 26.63 5.77 14.43
N ILE A 167 25.54 6.49 14.18
CA ILE A 167 25.14 6.88 12.84
C ILE A 167 24.96 8.40 12.78
N GLU A 168 25.79 9.11 12.02
CA GLU A 168 25.56 10.51 11.64
C GLU A 168 24.42 10.55 10.61
N ALA A 169 23.17 10.56 11.09
CA ALA A 169 21.98 10.48 10.26
C ALA A 169 21.43 11.86 9.88
N ILE A 170 20.94 11.94 8.64
CA ILE A 170 20.34 13.15 8.04
C ILE A 170 18.91 12.92 7.52
N SER A 171 18.50 11.66 7.28
CA SER A 171 17.14 11.32 6.79
C SER A 171 16.21 10.68 7.81
N GLY A 172 16.71 10.37 9.02
CA GLY A 172 15.94 9.67 10.06
C GLY A 172 14.59 10.32 10.34
N LYS A 173 13.54 9.51 10.58
CA LYS A 173 12.16 9.97 10.77
C LYS A 173 11.71 9.79 12.21
N ASP A 174 11.28 10.87 12.87
CA ASP A 174 10.75 10.83 14.23
C ASP A 174 9.39 10.13 14.25
N VAL A 175 9.32 8.94 14.87
CA VAL A 175 8.09 8.15 15.01
C VAL A 175 7.59 8.07 16.45
N SER A 176 8.20 8.81 17.39
CA SER A 176 7.82 8.84 18.82
C SER A 176 6.31 9.07 19.03
N SER A 177 5.71 9.86 18.15
CA SER A 177 4.29 10.23 18.16
C SER A 177 3.31 9.16 17.61
N CYS A 178 3.80 8.04 17.07
CA CYS A 178 2.97 6.97 16.50
C CYS A 178 3.56 5.54 16.66
N THR A 179 4.52 5.36 17.55
CA THR A 179 5.12 4.05 17.90
C THR A 179 4.38 3.36 19.06
N ASN A 180 4.57 2.04 19.17
CA ASN A 180 4.21 1.19 20.32
C ASN A 180 5.05 1.50 21.58
N TYR A 181 6.05 2.39 21.48
CA TYR A 181 6.95 2.78 22.57
C TYR A 181 6.87 4.30 22.83
N PRO A 182 5.75 4.81 23.41
CA PRO A 182 5.45 6.24 23.50
C PRO A 182 6.38 7.06 24.43
N ASN A 183 7.31 6.40 25.13
CA ASN A 183 8.28 7.02 26.03
C ASN A 183 9.72 6.99 25.46
N GLU A 184 9.92 6.53 24.22
CA GLU A 184 11.23 6.45 23.57
C GLU A 184 11.36 7.52 22.47
N ASP A 185 12.52 8.18 22.41
CA ASP A 185 12.95 9.04 21.29
C ASP A 185 13.23 8.16 20.06
N GLU A 186 12.18 7.56 19.51
CA GLU A 186 12.31 6.56 18.45
C GLU A 186 12.38 7.21 17.06
N VAL A 187 13.43 6.85 16.33
CA VAL A 187 13.72 7.34 14.98
C VAL A 187 13.85 6.16 14.03
N ILE A 188 13.15 6.23 12.89
CA ILE A 188 13.25 5.24 11.81
C ILE A 188 14.26 5.71 10.75
N LEU A 189 15.25 4.87 10.46
CA LEU A 189 16.00 4.90 9.21
C LEU A 189 15.25 4.08 8.14
N CYS A 190 15.09 4.67 6.96
CA CYS A 190 14.32 4.11 5.86
C CYS A 190 15.15 3.08 5.06
N PRO A 191 14.50 2.14 4.34
CA PRO A 191 15.21 1.14 3.56
C PRO A 191 15.79 1.77 2.30
N GLY A 192 17.09 1.55 2.06
CA GLY A 192 17.81 2.13 0.94
C GLY A 192 18.75 3.28 1.31
N THR A 193 18.82 3.69 2.58
CA THR A 193 19.79 4.68 3.05
C THR A 193 21.23 4.22 2.75
N ARG A 194 22.06 5.10 2.18
CA ARG A 194 23.48 4.84 1.92
C ARG A 194 24.33 5.28 3.11
N PHE A 195 25.33 4.48 3.47
CA PHE A 195 26.29 4.83 4.51
C PHE A 195 27.73 4.63 4.04
N ARG A 196 28.63 5.47 4.57
CA ARG A 196 30.08 5.28 4.56
C ARG A 196 30.58 4.97 5.97
N VAL A 197 31.49 4.02 6.11
CA VAL A 197 32.17 3.71 7.38
C VAL A 197 33.25 4.76 7.66
N VAL A 198 33.09 5.53 8.75
CA VAL A 198 33.91 6.73 9.04
C VAL A 198 35.26 6.38 9.66
N SER A 199 35.29 5.34 10.49
CA SER A 199 36.49 4.86 11.20
C SER A 199 36.52 3.34 11.19
N ASP A 200 37.71 2.75 11.31
CA ASP A 200 37.82 1.33 11.58
C ASP A 200 37.09 0.99 12.88
N PRO A 201 36.41 -0.17 12.98
CA PRO A 201 35.64 -0.51 14.16
C PRO A 201 36.51 -0.52 15.42
N LEU A 202 36.04 0.16 16.46
CA LEU A 202 36.76 0.23 17.73
C LEU A 202 36.33 -0.94 18.61
N ASP A 203 37.30 -1.81 18.92
CA ASP A 203 37.11 -2.85 19.92
C ASP A 203 37.18 -2.23 21.33
N GLN A 204 36.01 -1.96 21.91
CA GLN A 204 35.87 -1.41 23.26
C GLN A 204 35.04 -2.36 24.13
N PRO A 205 35.65 -3.28 24.90
CA PRO A 205 34.88 -4.17 25.77
C PRO A 205 33.98 -3.36 26.72
N PRO A 206 32.69 -3.73 26.88
CA PRO A 206 32.07 -4.99 26.45
C PRO A 206 31.34 -4.97 25.08
N MET A 207 31.41 -3.90 24.28
CA MET A 207 30.65 -3.75 23.03
C MET A 207 31.44 -3.01 21.93
N HIS A 208 31.50 -3.61 20.74
CA HIS A 208 32.28 -3.07 19.63
C HIS A 208 31.53 -1.92 18.92
N LEU A 209 32.25 -0.84 18.57
CA LEU A 209 31.64 0.35 17.97
C LEU A 209 31.95 0.46 16.47
N ILE A 210 30.91 0.65 15.66
CA ILE A 210 31.02 1.01 14.24
C ILE A 210 30.48 2.43 14.05
N HIS A 211 31.23 3.29 13.38
CA HIS A 211 30.82 4.65 13.08
C HIS A 211 30.43 4.78 11.60
N LEU A 212 29.18 5.17 11.33
CA LEU A 212 28.62 5.37 10.00
C LEU A 212 28.24 6.83 9.78
N GLN A 213 28.47 7.31 8.57
CA GLN A 213 27.97 8.59 8.08
C GLN A 213 26.98 8.32 6.94
N GLU A 214 25.79 8.91 7.02
CA GLU A 214 24.82 8.87 5.92
C GLU A 214 25.32 9.74 4.76
N ILE A 215 25.29 9.20 3.54
CA ILE A 215 25.76 9.90 2.33
C ILE A 215 24.59 10.20 1.38
N THR A 216 24.67 11.35 0.70
CA THR A 216 23.67 11.79 -0.28
C THR A 216 24.17 11.61 -1.70
N ASP A 217 23.27 11.61 -2.68
CA ASP A 217 23.67 11.53 -4.09
C ASP A 217 24.39 12.80 -4.59
N ASP A 218 24.34 13.91 -3.83
CA ASP A 218 25.14 15.12 -4.07
C ASP A 218 26.65 14.90 -3.78
N ASP A 219 27.01 13.89 -2.97
CA ASP A 219 28.40 13.61 -2.57
C ASP A 219 29.23 12.91 -3.66
N GLU A 220 28.61 12.40 -4.74
CA GLU A 220 29.34 11.85 -5.90
C GLU A 220 30.00 12.95 -6.77
N GLY A 221 29.75 14.23 -6.48
CA GLY A 221 30.29 15.39 -7.19
C GLY A 221 31.70 15.86 -6.80
N SER A 222 32.38 15.23 -5.84
CA SER A 222 33.68 15.67 -5.30
C SER A 222 34.91 15.20 -6.11
N LEU A 223 34.89 15.39 -7.43
CA LEU A 223 36.06 15.31 -8.30
C LEU A 223 36.10 16.55 -9.21
N SER A 224 36.93 17.52 -8.83
CA SER A 224 37.03 18.80 -9.54
C SER A 224 37.83 18.71 -10.84
N ALA A 225 37.29 19.20 -11.97
CA ALA A 225 37.86 20.32 -12.75
C ALA A 225 37.23 20.49 -14.16
N GLY A 226 36.71 21.69 -14.45
CA GLY A 226 36.33 22.14 -15.81
C GLY A 226 34.93 21.68 -16.28
N LEU A 227 34.17 22.45 -17.06
CA LEU A 227 34.50 23.69 -17.78
C LEU A 227 33.36 24.74 -17.66
N LYS A 228 33.71 26.01 -17.86
CA LYS A 228 32.77 27.14 -17.88
C LYS A 228 31.90 27.15 -19.16
N THR A 229 30.81 27.89 -19.09
CA THR A 229 30.04 28.42 -20.22
C THR A 229 30.91 28.83 -21.41
N MET A 230 30.57 28.38 -22.62
CA MET A 230 30.91 29.07 -23.87
C MET A 230 29.72 29.07 -24.83
N THR A 231 29.36 30.28 -25.25
CA THR A 231 28.63 30.54 -26.50
C THR A 231 29.48 30.08 -27.69
N VAL A 232 28.85 29.50 -28.71
CA VAL A 232 29.49 29.17 -29.98
C VAL A 232 28.79 29.92 -31.11
N THR A 233 29.50 30.89 -31.68
CA THR A 233 29.20 31.48 -32.98
C THR A 233 29.91 30.66 -34.05
N THR A 234 29.22 30.22 -35.10
CA THR A 234 29.85 29.57 -36.26
C THR A 234 29.31 30.14 -37.57
N THR A 235 30.23 30.70 -38.37
CA THR A 235 30.00 31.11 -39.76
C THR A 235 30.57 30.04 -40.71
N SER A 236 29.79 29.65 -41.73
CA SER A 236 30.20 29.17 -43.08
C SER A 236 31.41 28.20 -43.15
N ASN A 237 31.33 26.97 -43.65
CA ASN A 237 30.45 26.36 -44.68
C ASN A 237 30.54 24.80 -44.55
N THR A 238 29.78 23.94 -45.25
CA THR A 238 28.88 24.11 -46.42
C THR A 238 27.68 23.12 -46.35
N THR A 239 26.89 23.06 -47.43
CA THR A 239 25.91 22.05 -47.85
C THR A 239 26.33 20.58 -47.56
N SER A 240 25.45 19.66 -47.15
CA SER A 240 23.99 19.61 -47.34
C SER A 240 23.29 18.89 -46.19
N THR A 241 22.18 19.43 -45.67
CA THR A 241 21.33 18.78 -44.67
C THR A 241 19.88 18.73 -45.13
N HIS A 242 19.31 17.54 -45.20
CA HIS A 242 17.85 17.37 -45.33
C HIS A 242 17.20 17.80 -44.01
N THR A 243 16.26 18.74 -44.08
CA THR A 243 15.43 19.15 -42.95
C THR A 243 14.41 18.06 -42.62
N LEU A 244 14.70 17.26 -41.59
CA LEU A 244 13.66 16.55 -40.85
C LEU A 244 12.94 17.55 -39.95
N THR A 245 11.74 17.96 -40.36
CA THR A 245 10.85 18.79 -39.54
C THR A 245 10.33 18.00 -38.34
N ASN A 246 10.39 18.62 -37.18
CA ASN A 246 9.84 18.16 -35.91
C ASN A 246 8.28 18.11 -35.97
N VAL A 247 7.63 17.55 -34.92
CA VAL A 247 6.18 17.21 -34.75
C VAL A 247 5.93 15.69 -34.94
N GLN A 248 5.30 14.93 -34.01
CA GLN A 248 4.57 15.27 -32.78
C GLN A 248 4.85 14.25 -31.65
N SER A 249 4.50 14.58 -30.39
CA SER A 249 4.77 13.72 -29.22
C SER A 249 4.03 12.38 -29.24
N SER A 250 4.76 11.30 -28.94
CA SER A 250 4.21 9.96 -28.75
C SER A 250 3.38 9.88 -27.46
N GLN A 251 2.07 10.02 -27.59
CA GLN A 251 1.14 9.77 -26.49
C GLN A 251 0.97 8.26 -26.25
N ILE A 252 1.87 7.69 -25.43
CA ILE A 252 1.61 6.44 -24.72
C ILE A 252 0.57 6.77 -23.65
N HIS A 253 -0.65 6.27 -23.81
CA HIS A 253 -1.66 6.39 -22.78
C HIS A 253 -1.47 5.23 -21.80
N ILE A 254 -1.04 5.56 -20.58
CA ILE A 254 -0.87 4.60 -19.48
C ILE A 254 -2.10 4.72 -18.60
N HIS A 255 -2.98 3.72 -18.70
CA HIS A 255 -4.14 3.63 -17.84
C HIS A 255 -3.76 2.83 -16.60
N THR A 256 -3.96 3.42 -15.43
CA THR A 256 -3.86 2.72 -14.14
C THR A 256 -5.26 2.55 -13.58
N ASP A 257 -5.55 1.35 -13.10
CA ASP A 257 -6.85 0.96 -12.57
C ASP A 257 -6.82 0.87 -11.03
N GLU A 258 -7.97 0.71 -10.33
CA GLU A 258 -7.97 0.68 -8.84
C GLU A 258 -7.30 -0.56 -8.22
N TRP A 259 -6.76 -1.46 -9.05
CA TRP A 259 -6.03 -2.65 -8.67
C TRP A 259 -4.56 -2.61 -9.14
N GLY A 260 -4.13 -1.49 -9.74
CA GLY A 260 -2.76 -1.25 -10.19
C GLY A 260 -2.40 -1.84 -11.55
N HIS A 261 -3.37 -2.37 -12.32
CA HIS A 261 -3.11 -2.81 -13.68
C HIS A 261 -2.73 -1.62 -14.54
N ARG A 262 -1.59 -1.73 -15.21
CA ARG A 262 -1.07 -0.74 -16.17
C ARG A 262 -1.16 -1.34 -17.56
N TYR A 263 -2.10 -0.84 -18.36
CA TYR A 263 -2.16 -1.17 -19.79
C TYR A 263 -1.71 0.06 -20.60
N GLU A 264 -0.78 -0.19 -21.52
CA GLU A 264 -0.29 0.79 -22.49
C GLU A 264 -1.15 0.72 -23.75
N THR A 265 -1.94 1.75 -24.03
CA THR A 265 -2.50 1.92 -25.38
C THR A 265 -1.47 2.63 -26.27
N VAL A 266 -0.80 1.79 -27.07
CA VAL A 266 0.24 2.16 -28.01
C VAL A 266 -0.37 2.80 -29.26
N ASN A 267 0.04 4.02 -29.56
CA ASN A 267 -0.30 4.68 -30.83
C ASN A 267 0.53 4.10 -31.99
N THR A 268 0.05 4.24 -33.22
CA THR A 268 0.50 3.46 -34.41
C THR A 268 1.95 3.69 -34.86
N SER A 269 2.71 4.59 -34.21
CA SER A 269 4.11 4.91 -34.53
C SER A 269 5.14 3.89 -34.00
N LEU A 270 4.72 2.91 -33.18
CA LEU A 270 5.55 1.81 -32.69
C LEU A 270 5.20 0.47 -33.38
N ALA A 271 4.80 0.55 -34.65
CA ALA A 271 4.38 -0.59 -35.46
C ALA A 271 5.58 -1.28 -36.13
N ASN A 272 5.74 -2.59 -35.97
CA ASN A 272 6.76 -3.37 -36.69
C ASN A 272 6.20 -3.92 -38.01
N GLU A 273 5.08 -4.65 -37.94
CA GLU A 273 4.57 -5.40 -39.09
C GLU A 273 3.03 -5.50 -39.06
N HIS A 274 2.38 -5.23 -40.19
CA HIS A 274 0.94 -5.35 -40.36
C HIS A 274 0.62 -6.37 -41.45
N GLU A 275 -0.21 -7.35 -41.12
CA GLU A 275 -0.74 -8.33 -42.07
C GLU A 275 -2.27 -8.18 -42.10
N GLY A 276 -2.82 -7.74 -43.23
CA GLY A 276 -4.26 -7.49 -43.34
C GLY A 276 -4.69 -6.74 -44.57
N GLU A 277 -5.97 -6.41 -44.60
CA GLU A 277 -6.58 -5.56 -45.62
C GLU A 277 -6.05 -4.11 -45.52
N MET A 278 -5.84 -3.49 -46.69
CA MET A 278 -5.29 -2.15 -46.84
C MET A 278 -6.13 -1.34 -47.84
N LYS A 279 -6.30 -0.04 -47.59
CA LYS A 279 -6.97 0.91 -48.49
C LYS A 279 -6.04 2.09 -48.76
N GLY A 280 -5.35 2.05 -49.90
CA GLY A 280 -4.18 2.88 -50.13
C GLY A 280 -3.07 2.53 -49.14
N GLU A 281 -2.42 3.53 -48.56
CA GLU A 281 -1.35 3.36 -47.56
C GLU A 281 -1.87 3.10 -46.13
N LYS A 282 -3.19 2.98 -45.93
CA LYS A 282 -3.82 2.86 -44.61
C LYS A 282 -4.44 1.48 -44.36
N LYS A 283 -4.28 1.00 -43.12
CA LYS A 283 -4.92 -0.20 -42.59
C LYS A 283 -6.44 -0.06 -42.60
N HIS A 284 -7.16 -1.02 -43.16
CA HIS A 284 -8.61 -0.94 -43.35
C HIS A 284 -9.19 -2.35 -43.53
N GLY A 285 -10.32 -2.70 -42.90
CA GLY A 285 -10.84 -4.09 -42.94
C GLY A 285 -10.24 -4.94 -41.82
N LYS A 286 -10.10 -6.27 -42.00
CA LYS A 286 -9.49 -7.15 -40.99
C LYS A 286 -7.98 -7.16 -41.10
N GLY A 287 -7.29 -7.18 -39.97
CA GLY A 287 -5.84 -7.38 -39.94
C GLY A 287 -5.22 -7.52 -38.56
N GLN A 288 -4.02 -8.11 -38.56
CA GLN A 288 -3.12 -8.26 -37.43
C GLN A 288 -2.06 -7.14 -37.43
N MET A 289 -1.59 -6.74 -36.26
CA MET A 289 -0.55 -5.73 -36.07
C MET A 289 0.32 -6.14 -34.90
N ASP A 290 1.59 -6.43 -35.16
CA ASP A 290 2.60 -6.75 -34.16
C ASP A 290 3.45 -5.49 -33.88
N TYR A 291 3.57 -5.13 -32.59
CA TYR A 291 4.13 -3.85 -32.14
C TYR A 291 5.55 -4.01 -31.56
N ALA A 292 6.36 -2.97 -31.71
CA ALA A 292 7.76 -2.93 -31.26
C ALA A 292 7.94 -3.16 -29.74
N ASN A 293 6.93 -2.84 -28.93
CA ASN A 293 6.97 -3.09 -27.48
C ASN A 293 6.60 -4.53 -27.08
N GLY A 294 6.31 -5.41 -28.05
CA GLY A 294 5.87 -6.80 -27.83
C GLY A 294 4.35 -6.99 -27.75
N GLY A 295 3.55 -5.92 -27.89
CA GLY A 295 2.09 -6.01 -27.99
C GLY A 295 1.62 -6.54 -29.36
N LYS A 296 0.38 -7.03 -29.42
CA LYS A 296 -0.25 -7.56 -30.65
C LYS A 296 -1.73 -7.21 -30.70
N TYR A 297 -2.21 -6.69 -31.84
CA TYR A 297 -3.64 -6.53 -32.13
C TYR A 297 -4.09 -7.47 -33.24
N ILE A 298 -5.31 -8.01 -33.14
CA ILE A 298 -6.00 -8.75 -34.20
C ILE A 298 -7.44 -8.24 -34.24
N GLY A 299 -7.86 -7.60 -35.33
CA GLY A 299 -9.23 -7.07 -35.39
C GLY A 299 -9.51 -6.20 -36.60
N MET A 300 -10.54 -5.36 -36.45
CA MET A 300 -11.04 -4.46 -37.49
C MET A 300 -10.29 -3.10 -37.47
N TRP A 301 -9.97 -2.61 -38.66
CA TRP A 301 -9.30 -1.34 -38.90
C TRP A 301 -10.14 -0.45 -39.82
N VAL A 302 -10.12 0.87 -39.61
CA VAL A 302 -10.61 1.86 -40.58
C VAL A 302 -9.65 3.05 -40.60
N GLU A 303 -9.15 3.41 -41.78
CA GLU A 303 -8.30 4.59 -42.02
C GLU A 303 -7.04 4.63 -41.12
N GLY A 304 -6.50 3.48 -40.74
CA GLY A 304 -5.34 3.35 -39.86
C GLY A 304 -5.66 3.14 -38.37
N ASN A 305 -6.92 3.31 -37.95
CA ASN A 305 -7.37 3.20 -36.56
C ASN A 305 -8.02 1.84 -36.25
N ARG A 306 -7.79 1.29 -35.05
CA ARG A 306 -8.55 0.15 -34.51
C ARG A 306 -9.99 0.59 -34.21
N ILE A 307 -10.96 -0.19 -34.64
CA ILE A 307 -12.40 0.09 -34.49
C ILE A 307 -13.21 -1.20 -34.47
N GLY A 308 -14.41 -1.22 -33.90
CA GLY A 308 -15.26 -2.42 -33.90
C GLY A 308 -14.66 -3.54 -33.05
N GLN A 309 -14.90 -4.81 -33.41
CA GLN A 309 -14.41 -5.95 -32.62
C GLN A 309 -12.92 -6.22 -32.87
N GLY A 310 -12.19 -6.55 -31.80
CA GLY A 310 -10.82 -7.02 -31.88
C GLY A 310 -10.31 -7.63 -30.58
N VAL A 311 -9.11 -8.21 -30.65
CA VAL A 311 -8.33 -8.73 -29.53
C VAL A 311 -7.03 -7.94 -29.46
N TYR A 312 -6.62 -7.54 -28.26
CA TYR A 312 -5.29 -7.00 -28.01
C TYR A 312 -4.58 -7.81 -26.93
N ILE A 313 -3.38 -8.27 -27.23
CA ILE A 313 -2.47 -8.93 -26.27
C ILE A 313 -1.39 -7.90 -25.93
N PHE A 314 -1.30 -7.55 -24.66
CA PHE A 314 -0.32 -6.61 -24.14
C PHE A 314 1.01 -7.33 -23.88
N ASN A 315 2.11 -6.58 -23.90
CA ASN A 315 3.46 -7.11 -23.67
C ASN A 315 3.70 -7.65 -22.25
N ASN A 316 2.88 -7.23 -21.28
CA ASN A 316 2.86 -7.71 -19.91
C ASN A 316 2.10 -9.05 -19.75
N GLY A 317 1.45 -9.55 -20.82
CA GLY A 317 0.64 -10.77 -20.82
C GLY A 317 -0.88 -10.56 -20.64
N ASP A 318 -1.34 -9.32 -20.38
CA ASP A 318 -2.78 -9.02 -20.33
C ASP A 318 -3.41 -9.22 -21.72
N ARG A 319 -4.71 -9.52 -21.76
CA ARG A 319 -5.46 -9.73 -23.00
C ARG A 319 -6.82 -9.05 -22.91
N TYR A 320 -7.07 -8.09 -23.79
CA TYR A 320 -8.40 -7.54 -24.03
C TYR A 320 -9.06 -8.22 -25.24
N GLU A 321 -10.36 -8.49 -25.14
CA GLU A 321 -11.22 -8.89 -26.25
C GLU A 321 -12.54 -8.13 -26.19
N GLY A 322 -12.88 -7.44 -27.28
CA GLY A 322 -14.13 -6.68 -27.36
C GLY A 322 -14.06 -5.51 -28.33
N GLN A 323 -14.86 -4.50 -28.04
CA GLN A 323 -15.05 -3.35 -28.91
C GLN A 323 -13.94 -2.29 -28.75
N PHE A 324 -13.63 -1.62 -29.87
CA PHE A 324 -12.70 -0.52 -30.02
C PHE A 324 -13.34 0.65 -30.78
N LYS A 325 -12.85 1.86 -30.52
CA LYS A 325 -13.19 3.08 -31.26
C LYS A 325 -11.98 4.01 -31.26
N ASP A 326 -11.58 4.47 -32.45
CA ASP A 326 -10.48 5.45 -32.62
C ASP A 326 -9.19 5.08 -31.88
N ASN A 327 -8.81 3.80 -31.97
CA ASN A 327 -7.73 3.13 -31.25
C ASN A 327 -7.93 2.87 -29.75
N LEU A 328 -9.00 3.36 -29.11
CA LEU A 328 -9.27 3.13 -27.69
C LEU A 328 -10.22 1.94 -27.50
N VAL A 329 -10.11 1.24 -26.37
CA VAL A 329 -11.10 0.28 -25.88
C VAL A 329 -12.39 1.04 -25.53
N HIS A 330 -13.52 0.62 -26.11
CA HIS A 330 -14.78 1.36 -26.03
C HIS A 330 -15.96 0.42 -26.28
N GLY A 331 -17.08 0.57 -25.57
CA GLY A 331 -18.22 -0.36 -25.65
C GLY A 331 -18.03 -1.57 -24.75
N LYS A 332 -18.46 -2.76 -25.17
CA LYS A 332 -18.36 -3.98 -24.35
C LYS A 332 -17.09 -4.77 -24.64
N GLY A 333 -16.49 -5.30 -23.57
CA GLY A 333 -15.36 -6.23 -23.68
C GLY A 333 -15.03 -6.97 -22.39
N GLN A 334 -14.08 -7.89 -22.51
CA GLN A 334 -13.44 -8.63 -21.44
C GLN A 334 -11.94 -8.28 -21.40
N MET A 335 -11.41 -8.09 -20.21
CA MET A 335 -9.97 -8.05 -19.95
C MET A 335 -9.61 -9.26 -19.10
N ASP A 336 -8.68 -10.07 -19.59
CA ASP A 336 -8.01 -11.16 -18.89
C ASP A 336 -6.62 -10.66 -18.47
N PHE A 337 -6.37 -10.52 -17.18
CA PHE A 337 -5.10 -9.97 -16.68
C PHE A 337 -4.08 -11.08 -16.42
N ALA A 338 -2.79 -10.78 -16.63
CA ALA A 338 -1.68 -11.74 -16.47
C ALA A 338 -1.51 -12.27 -15.03
N ASN A 339 -2.05 -11.56 -14.04
CA ASN A 339 -2.08 -11.99 -12.63
C ASN A 339 -3.25 -12.96 -12.30
N GLY A 340 -4.15 -13.22 -13.25
CA GLY A 340 -5.33 -14.08 -13.08
C GLY A 340 -6.63 -13.34 -12.74
N ASP A 341 -6.60 -12.02 -12.59
CA ASP A 341 -7.83 -11.22 -12.51
C ASP A 341 -8.56 -11.21 -13.87
N LYS A 342 -9.87 -10.93 -13.86
CA LYS A 342 -10.69 -10.77 -15.07
C LYS A 342 -11.73 -9.67 -14.86
N TYR A 343 -11.91 -8.80 -15.84
CA TYR A 343 -13.06 -7.90 -15.93
C TYR A 343 -13.91 -8.20 -17.15
N THR A 344 -15.23 -8.04 -17.04
CA THR A 344 -16.18 -8.07 -18.17
C THR A 344 -17.22 -6.98 -17.97
N GLY A 345 -17.38 -6.05 -18.90
CA GLY A 345 -18.30 -4.94 -18.75
C GLY A 345 -18.19 -3.85 -19.81
N ASP A 346 -18.71 -2.67 -19.48
CA ASP A 346 -18.73 -1.50 -20.35
C ASP A 346 -17.44 -0.64 -20.21
N TYR A 347 -17.01 -0.08 -21.33
CA TYR A 347 -15.85 0.80 -21.44
C TYR A 347 -16.20 2.08 -22.22
N ILE A 348 -15.59 3.20 -21.83
CA ILE A 348 -15.49 4.42 -22.64
C ILE A 348 -14.03 4.86 -22.60
N ASP A 349 -13.42 4.94 -23.77
CA ASP A 349 -12.12 5.58 -24.03
C ASP A 349 -11.03 5.06 -23.06
N ASP A 350 -10.77 3.75 -23.18
CA ASP A 350 -9.87 2.93 -22.35
C ASP A 350 -10.26 2.79 -20.87
N LYS A 351 -11.35 3.41 -20.40
CA LYS A 351 -11.79 3.31 -18.99
C LYS A 351 -13.03 2.45 -18.83
N ARG A 352 -13.01 1.55 -17.85
CA ARG A 352 -14.20 0.84 -17.36
C ARG A 352 -15.21 1.84 -16.80
N THR A 353 -16.47 1.63 -17.15
CA THR A 353 -17.62 2.47 -16.81
C THR A 353 -18.88 1.60 -16.77
N GLY A 354 -20.05 2.20 -16.56
CA GLY A 354 -21.32 1.48 -16.70
C GLY A 354 -21.43 0.27 -15.78
N GLN A 355 -21.93 -0.85 -16.28
CA GLN A 355 -22.03 -2.10 -15.51
C GLN A 355 -20.86 -3.03 -15.81
N GLY A 356 -20.36 -3.70 -14.78
CA GLY A 356 -19.31 -4.70 -14.95
C GLY A 356 -19.25 -5.77 -13.88
N VAL A 357 -18.58 -6.86 -14.20
CA VAL A 357 -18.20 -7.93 -13.31
C VAL A 357 -16.68 -7.98 -13.25
N TYR A 358 -16.12 -7.95 -12.04
CA TYR A 358 -14.69 -8.12 -11.80
C TYR A 358 -14.47 -9.38 -10.96
N ILE A 359 -13.73 -10.34 -11.48
CA ILE A 359 -13.34 -11.57 -10.81
C ILE A 359 -11.86 -11.43 -10.46
N TYR A 360 -11.53 -11.66 -9.19
CA TYR A 360 -10.16 -11.57 -8.70
C TYR A 360 -9.50 -12.95 -8.71
N ALA A 361 -8.18 -13.00 -8.93
CA ALA A 361 -7.38 -14.22 -8.86
C ALA A 361 -7.50 -14.94 -7.50
N ASN A 362 -7.78 -14.20 -6.42
CA ASN A 362 -8.04 -14.74 -5.08
C ASN A 362 -9.47 -15.29 -4.88
N GLY A 363 -10.30 -15.36 -5.92
CA GLY A 363 -11.66 -15.89 -5.89
C GLY A 363 -12.74 -14.91 -5.42
N ASN A 364 -12.39 -13.68 -5.03
CA ASN A 364 -13.38 -12.63 -4.82
C ASN A 364 -14.10 -12.27 -6.15
N ARG A 365 -15.28 -11.65 -6.06
CA ARG A 365 -16.01 -11.12 -7.22
C ARG A 365 -16.77 -9.84 -6.87
N TYR A 366 -16.68 -8.83 -7.72
CA TYR A 366 -17.55 -7.66 -7.72
C TYR A 366 -18.52 -7.71 -8.90
N GLU A 367 -19.77 -7.32 -8.66
CA GLU A 367 -20.82 -7.12 -9.67
C GLU A 367 -21.46 -5.74 -9.42
N GLY A 368 -21.38 -4.80 -10.36
CA GLY A 368 -21.98 -3.48 -10.17
C GLY A 368 -21.45 -2.38 -11.07
N GLU A 369 -21.69 -1.15 -10.63
CA GLU A 369 -21.33 0.06 -11.37
C GLU A 369 -19.82 0.40 -11.31
N PHE A 370 -19.32 0.92 -12.43
CA PHE A 370 -17.95 1.42 -12.57
C PHE A 370 -17.97 2.86 -13.07
N LYS A 371 -16.95 3.63 -12.66
CA LYS A 371 -16.67 4.97 -13.19
C LYS A 371 -15.17 5.23 -13.14
N ASP A 372 -14.60 5.67 -14.26
CA ASP A 372 -13.18 6.02 -14.38
C ASP A 372 -12.25 4.92 -13.81
N ASN A 373 -12.46 3.67 -14.23
CA ASN A 373 -11.77 2.47 -13.73
C ASN A 373 -12.01 2.08 -12.26
N LYS A 374 -12.75 2.87 -11.46
CA LYS A 374 -13.08 2.56 -10.07
C LYS A 374 -14.49 1.98 -9.92
N ARG A 375 -14.75 1.21 -8.86
CA ARG A 375 -16.11 0.84 -8.45
C ARG A 375 -16.85 2.08 -7.96
N HIS A 376 -18.10 2.23 -8.39
CA HIS A 376 -18.93 3.41 -8.12
C HIS A 376 -20.40 2.98 -7.98
N GLY A 377 -21.32 3.90 -7.67
CA GLY A 377 -22.76 3.64 -7.71
C GLY A 377 -23.19 2.46 -6.83
N LYS A 378 -24.13 1.64 -7.30
CA LYS A 378 -24.55 0.41 -6.60
C LYS A 378 -23.69 -0.78 -7.00
N GLY A 379 -23.29 -1.58 -6.01
CA GLY A 379 -22.54 -2.81 -6.27
C GLY A 379 -22.71 -3.90 -5.22
N LYS A 380 -22.32 -5.11 -5.61
CA LYS A 380 -22.28 -6.33 -4.79
C LYS A 380 -20.86 -6.87 -4.80
N MET A 381 -20.31 -7.13 -3.61
CA MET A 381 -19.02 -7.79 -3.47
C MET A 381 -19.23 -9.14 -2.79
N TYR A 382 -18.73 -10.19 -3.42
CA TYR A 382 -18.70 -11.56 -2.93
C TYR A 382 -17.24 -11.86 -2.61
N PHE A 383 -16.98 -12.31 -1.39
CA PHE A 383 -15.62 -12.64 -0.96
C PHE A 383 -15.43 -14.15 -0.98
N ALA A 384 -14.22 -14.63 -1.29
CA ALA A 384 -13.87 -16.05 -1.26
C ALA A 384 -14.07 -16.68 0.13
N SER A 385 -14.05 -15.87 1.19
CA SER A 385 -14.40 -16.25 2.57
C SER A 385 -15.90 -16.52 2.81
N GLY A 386 -16.74 -16.35 1.80
CA GLY A 386 -18.21 -16.45 1.92
C GLY A 386 -18.90 -15.17 2.38
N ALA A 387 -18.16 -14.12 2.75
CA ALA A 387 -18.75 -12.83 3.08
C ALA A 387 -19.41 -12.18 1.85
N LYS A 388 -20.42 -11.32 2.08
CA LYS A 388 -21.10 -10.59 1.00
C LYS A 388 -21.51 -9.18 1.41
N TYR A 389 -21.07 -8.19 0.64
CA TYR A 389 -21.56 -6.81 0.70
C TYR A 389 -22.56 -6.52 -0.43
N THR A 390 -23.51 -5.64 -0.20
CA THR A 390 -24.38 -5.03 -1.21
C THR A 390 -24.74 -3.61 -0.78
N GLY A 391 -24.36 -2.59 -1.54
CA GLY A 391 -24.54 -1.19 -1.13
C GLY A 391 -23.93 -0.18 -2.09
N ASP A 392 -23.74 1.05 -1.59
CA ASP A 392 -23.15 2.17 -2.33
C ASP A 392 -21.61 2.15 -2.35
N TYR A 393 -21.05 2.57 -3.48
CA TYR A 393 -19.62 2.74 -3.70
C TYR A 393 -19.31 4.14 -4.24
N ILE A 394 -18.27 4.77 -3.71
CA ILE A 394 -17.62 5.95 -4.31
C ILE A 394 -16.13 5.67 -4.35
N GLU A 395 -15.54 5.76 -5.55
CA GLU A 395 -14.10 5.63 -5.80
C GLU A 395 -13.46 4.35 -5.21
N GLY A 396 -14.13 3.21 -5.33
CA GLY A 396 -13.65 1.92 -4.79
C GLY A 396 -14.04 1.65 -3.34
N ASN A 397 -14.43 2.68 -2.58
CA ASN A 397 -14.79 2.58 -1.15
C ASN A 397 -16.29 2.34 -0.96
N ARG A 398 -16.64 1.45 -0.01
CA ARG A 398 -18.02 1.32 0.48
C ARG A 398 -18.42 2.60 1.21
N THR A 399 -19.61 3.11 0.91
CA THR A 399 -20.16 4.36 1.46
C THR A 399 -21.68 4.27 1.54
N GLY A 400 -22.38 5.38 1.81
CA GLY A 400 -23.83 5.48 1.68
C GLY A 400 -24.57 4.46 2.54
N GLN A 401 -25.47 3.68 1.94
CA GLN A 401 -26.20 2.60 2.60
C GLN A 401 -25.72 1.24 2.09
N GLY A 402 -25.60 0.26 2.99
CA GLY A 402 -25.20 -1.09 2.58
C GLY A 402 -25.47 -2.18 3.62
N VAL A 403 -25.64 -3.40 3.09
CA VAL A 403 -25.79 -4.64 3.85
C VAL A 403 -24.51 -5.45 3.72
N TYR A 404 -23.95 -5.89 4.85
CA TYR A 404 -22.82 -6.81 4.89
C TYR A 404 -23.19 -8.07 5.66
N ASN A 405 -23.07 -9.22 5.02
CA ASN A 405 -23.27 -10.54 5.62
C ASN A 405 -21.88 -11.11 5.88
N PHE A 406 -21.59 -11.40 7.15
CA PHE A 406 -20.30 -11.91 7.61
C PHE A 406 -20.25 -13.45 7.45
N PRO A 407 -19.05 -14.05 7.30
CA PRO A 407 -18.91 -15.51 7.25
C PRO A 407 -19.39 -16.23 8.52
N SER A 408 -19.43 -15.52 9.65
CA SER A 408 -19.99 -15.97 10.93
C SER A 408 -21.51 -16.16 10.93
N GLY A 409 -22.21 -15.64 9.91
CA GLY A 409 -23.67 -15.53 9.88
C GLY A 409 -24.22 -14.23 10.47
N ASP A 410 -23.37 -13.36 11.02
CA ASP A 410 -23.78 -12.01 11.41
C ASP A 410 -24.17 -11.17 10.17
N ARG A 411 -25.04 -10.18 10.36
CA ARG A 411 -25.51 -9.28 9.30
C ARG A 411 -25.58 -7.84 9.79
N TYR A 412 -24.79 -6.97 9.17
CA TYR A 412 -24.94 -5.52 9.30
C TYR A 412 -25.83 -4.97 8.18
N GLU A 413 -26.65 -3.99 8.51
CA GLU A 413 -27.43 -3.15 7.60
C GLU A 413 -27.44 -1.72 8.12
N GLY A 414 -26.90 -0.78 7.34
CA GLY A 414 -26.80 0.60 7.77
C GLY A 414 -25.86 1.44 6.91
N GLN A 415 -25.44 2.55 7.49
CA GLN A 415 -24.57 3.52 6.85
C GLN A 415 -23.10 3.05 6.82
N TRP A 416 -22.40 3.41 5.75
CA TRP A 416 -20.98 3.12 5.55
C TRP A 416 -20.22 4.40 5.20
N LYS A 417 -18.94 4.45 5.57
CA LYS A 417 -18.03 5.51 5.16
C LYS A 417 -16.61 4.95 5.04
N ASP A 418 -15.94 5.21 3.92
CA ASP A 418 -14.53 4.87 3.69
C ASP A 418 -14.18 3.39 3.96
N ASN A 419 -15.14 2.50 3.69
CA ASN A 419 -15.16 1.06 3.97
C ASN A 419 -15.57 0.61 5.37
N ASP A 420 -15.77 1.50 6.34
CA ASP A 420 -16.11 1.11 7.72
C ASP A 420 -17.61 1.39 8.01
N MET A 421 -18.19 0.65 8.97
CA MET A 421 -19.55 0.90 9.46
C MET A 421 -19.56 2.25 10.20
N HIS A 422 -20.49 3.14 9.83
CA HIS A 422 -20.47 4.53 10.28
C HIS A 422 -21.90 5.08 10.33
N GLY A 423 -22.23 6.06 11.18
CA GLY A 423 -23.59 6.60 11.29
C GLY A 423 -24.59 5.59 11.87
N LYS A 424 -25.85 5.62 11.44
CA LYS A 424 -26.89 4.72 11.94
C LYS A 424 -26.80 3.34 11.27
N GLY A 425 -26.85 2.28 12.07
CA GLY A 425 -26.90 0.92 11.57
C GLY A 425 -27.51 -0.09 12.55
N LYS A 426 -27.82 -1.26 12.00
CA LYS A 426 -28.38 -2.42 12.68
C LYS A 426 -27.48 -3.63 12.44
N MET A 427 -27.16 -4.35 13.51
CA MET A 427 -26.46 -5.63 13.46
C MET A 427 -27.39 -6.71 13.98
N ASP A 428 -27.70 -7.70 13.16
CA ASP A 428 -28.29 -8.98 13.60
C ASP A 428 -27.14 -9.97 13.76
N PHE A 429 -26.92 -10.49 14.97
CA PHE A 429 -25.84 -11.44 15.25
C PHE A 429 -26.31 -12.88 15.04
N ALA A 430 -25.40 -13.78 14.66
CA ALA A 430 -25.67 -15.21 14.53
C ALA A 430 -26.09 -15.87 15.86
N SER A 431 -25.75 -15.25 17.00
CA SER A 431 -26.21 -15.64 18.34
C SER A 431 -27.71 -15.42 18.57
N GLY A 432 -28.38 -14.65 17.70
CA GLY A 432 -29.74 -14.14 17.91
C GLY A 432 -29.79 -12.78 18.61
N ASP A 433 -28.66 -12.28 19.13
CA ASP A 433 -28.56 -10.90 19.63
C ASP A 433 -28.78 -9.90 18.49
N LYS A 434 -29.16 -8.67 18.83
CA LYS A 434 -29.33 -7.56 17.88
C LYS A 434 -28.83 -6.26 18.46
N TYR A 435 -28.23 -5.41 17.64
CA TYR A 435 -27.93 -4.02 17.96
C TYR A 435 -28.58 -3.08 16.94
N THR A 436 -29.00 -1.90 17.37
CA THR A 436 -29.40 -0.80 16.49
C THR A 436 -28.99 0.52 17.14
N GLY A 437 -28.16 1.32 16.47
CA GLY A 437 -27.59 2.53 17.06
C GLY A 437 -26.56 3.22 16.18
N ASP A 438 -25.75 4.08 16.80
CA ASP A 438 -24.68 4.83 16.14
C ASP A 438 -23.37 4.04 16.04
N TYR A 439 -22.67 4.23 14.93
CA TYR A 439 -21.35 3.68 14.63
C TYR A 439 -20.39 4.80 14.23
N ILE A 440 -19.13 4.69 14.65
CA ILE A 440 -17.99 5.41 14.07
C ILE A 440 -16.87 4.37 13.92
N ASP A 441 -16.34 4.24 12.71
CA ASP A 441 -15.18 3.43 12.34
C ASP A 441 -15.27 1.99 12.90
N ASP A 442 -16.33 1.28 12.50
CA ASP A 442 -16.76 -0.06 12.97
C ASP A 442 -17.17 -0.17 14.45
N LYS A 443 -17.03 0.89 15.26
CA LYS A 443 -17.34 0.85 16.69
C LYS A 443 -18.71 1.43 17.01
N ARG A 444 -19.51 0.69 17.79
CA ARG A 444 -20.73 1.20 18.41
C ARG A 444 -20.39 2.38 19.32
N THR A 445 -21.13 3.47 19.16
CA THR A 445 -20.94 4.75 19.84
C THR A 445 -22.32 5.41 20.04
N GLY A 446 -22.35 6.67 20.46
CA GLY A 446 -23.57 7.48 20.48
C GLY A 446 -24.70 6.85 21.28
N GLN A 447 -25.91 6.77 20.72
CA GLN A 447 -27.06 6.09 21.33
C GLN A 447 -27.32 4.76 20.63
N GLY A 448 -27.65 3.71 21.40
CA GLY A 448 -28.02 2.43 20.83
C GLY A 448 -28.89 1.56 21.72
N VAL A 449 -29.58 0.63 21.07
CA VAL A 449 -30.37 -0.43 21.68
C VAL A 449 -29.69 -1.76 21.36
N TYR A 450 -29.42 -2.57 22.38
CA TYR A 450 -28.92 -3.94 22.24
C TYR A 450 -29.96 -4.91 22.82
N MET A 451 -30.53 -5.76 21.98
CA MET A 451 -31.42 -6.84 22.39
C MET A 451 -30.60 -8.12 22.49
N PHE A 452 -30.63 -8.76 23.64
CA PHE A 452 -29.96 -10.03 23.86
C PHE A 452 -30.90 -11.18 23.46
N ALA A 453 -30.37 -12.29 22.94
CA ALA A 453 -31.14 -13.47 22.55
C ALA A 453 -31.96 -14.08 23.70
N ASN A 454 -31.52 -13.85 24.95
CA ASN A 454 -32.22 -14.27 26.16
C ASN A 454 -33.38 -13.34 26.58
N GLY A 455 -33.73 -12.33 25.77
CA GLY A 455 -34.83 -11.40 26.03
C GLY A 455 -34.45 -10.16 26.86
N ASN A 456 -33.23 -10.08 27.38
CA ASN A 456 -32.75 -8.82 27.99
C ASN A 456 -32.60 -7.73 26.91
N ARG A 457 -32.63 -6.47 27.30
CA ARG A 457 -32.42 -5.31 26.43
C ARG A 457 -31.62 -4.24 27.16
N TYR A 458 -30.64 -3.65 26.49
CA TYR A 458 -29.99 -2.42 26.92
C TYR A 458 -30.40 -1.27 26.00
N GLU A 459 -30.65 -0.10 26.56
CA GLU A 459 -30.97 1.14 25.85
C GLU A 459 -30.12 2.27 26.44
N GLY A 460 -29.18 2.84 25.69
CA GLY A 460 -28.36 3.91 26.23
C GLY A 460 -27.12 4.21 25.42
N GLN A 461 -26.20 4.92 26.07
CA GLN A 461 -25.00 5.43 25.41
C GLN A 461 -23.94 4.34 25.23
N TYR A 462 -23.21 4.46 24.12
CA TYR A 462 -22.06 3.61 23.81
C TYR A 462 -20.81 4.45 23.56
N LYS A 463 -19.65 3.90 23.89
CA LYS A 463 -18.33 4.42 23.53
C LYS A 463 -17.40 3.24 23.25
N ASP A 464 -16.71 3.26 22.11
CA ASP A 464 -15.75 2.22 21.70
C ASP A 464 -16.26 0.78 21.91
N ASN A 465 -17.46 0.48 21.41
CA ASN A 465 -18.17 -0.79 21.58
C ASN A 465 -18.67 -1.15 22.98
N LYS A 466 -18.47 -0.30 24.00
CA LYS A 466 -18.89 -0.55 25.39
C LYS A 466 -20.07 0.32 25.78
N LYS A 467 -20.93 -0.17 26.68
CA LYS A 467 -21.95 0.66 27.34
C LYS A 467 -21.26 1.74 28.17
N HIS A 468 -21.75 2.96 28.09
CA HIS A 468 -21.18 4.13 28.74
C HIS A 468 -22.28 5.15 29.07
N GLY A 469 -21.99 6.17 29.87
CA GLY A 469 -22.90 7.29 30.12
C GLY A 469 -24.26 6.86 30.66
N LYS A 470 -25.34 7.54 30.27
CA LYS A 470 -26.70 7.19 30.72
C LYS A 470 -27.24 5.99 29.94
N GLY A 471 -27.82 5.01 30.66
CA GLY A 471 -28.49 3.90 30.02
C GLY A 471 -29.29 3.00 30.95
N LYS A 472 -30.19 2.23 30.33
CA LYS A 472 -31.17 1.36 30.95
C LYS A 472 -30.95 -0.08 30.53
N MET A 473 -30.76 -0.98 31.50
CA MET A 473 -30.81 -2.42 31.31
C MET A 473 -32.17 -2.94 31.76
N ILE A 474 -32.93 -3.50 30.84
CA ILE A 474 -34.22 -4.15 31.05
C ILE A 474 -33.98 -5.65 30.95
N TYR A 475 -34.28 -6.38 32.02
CA TYR A 475 -34.13 -7.83 32.06
C TYR A 475 -35.43 -8.52 31.61
N ALA A 476 -35.33 -9.73 31.07
CA ALA A 476 -36.47 -10.50 30.58
C ALA A 476 -37.53 -10.80 31.67
N ASN A 477 -37.15 -10.72 32.94
CA ASN A 477 -38.04 -10.83 34.11
C ASN A 477 -38.74 -9.50 34.51
N GLY A 478 -38.55 -8.43 33.74
CA GLY A 478 -39.13 -7.11 34.00
C GLY A 478 -38.32 -6.20 34.94
N VAL A 479 -37.20 -6.68 35.52
CA VAL A 479 -36.33 -5.82 36.35
C VAL A 479 -35.65 -4.77 35.47
N VAL A 480 -35.52 -3.55 35.98
CA VAL A 480 -34.88 -2.42 35.28
C VAL A 480 -33.76 -1.83 36.14
N GLN A 481 -32.57 -1.70 35.57
CA GLN A 481 -31.47 -0.87 36.10
C GLN A 481 -31.31 0.35 35.20
N ASP A 482 -31.57 1.55 35.73
CA ASP A 482 -31.55 2.82 35.01
C ASP A 482 -30.59 3.77 35.74
N GLY A 483 -29.54 4.25 35.08
CA GLY A 483 -28.46 4.98 35.73
C GLY A 483 -27.23 5.15 34.84
N MET A 484 -26.07 5.35 35.46
CA MET A 484 -24.78 5.56 34.79
C MET A 484 -24.05 4.25 34.50
N TRP A 485 -23.30 4.24 33.40
CA TRP A 485 -22.48 3.12 32.95
C TRP A 485 -21.06 3.56 32.59
N SER A 486 -20.08 2.72 32.89
CA SER A 486 -18.70 2.89 32.43
C SER A 486 -18.07 1.55 32.06
N ASP A 487 -17.49 1.47 30.85
CA ASP A 487 -16.84 0.26 30.32
C ASP A 487 -17.66 -1.04 30.47
N ASN A 488 -18.97 -0.99 30.20
CA ASN A 488 -19.97 -2.06 30.40
C ASN A 488 -20.41 -2.34 31.84
N LYS A 489 -19.88 -1.65 32.86
CA LYS A 489 -20.31 -1.75 34.26
C LYS A 489 -21.42 -0.73 34.54
N PHE A 490 -22.26 -1.04 35.52
CA PHE A 490 -23.30 -0.14 36.05
C PHE A 490 -22.74 0.53 37.30
N ASP A 491 -22.78 1.87 37.34
CA ASP A 491 -22.09 2.68 38.35
C ASP A 491 -23.06 3.35 39.35
N GLY A 492 -24.37 3.30 39.10
CA GLY A 492 -25.42 3.95 39.90
C GLY A 492 -26.37 4.81 39.09
#